data_AF-A0A3S4MXZ5-F1
#
_entry.id   AF-A0A3S4MXZ5-F1
#
_cell.length_a   1.000
_cell.length_b   1.000
_cell.length_c   1.000
_cell.angle_alpha   90.00
_cell.angle_beta   90.00
_cell.angle_gamma   90.00
#
_symmetry.space_group_name_H-M   'P 1'
#
loop_
_entity.id
_entity.type
_entity.pdbx_description
1 polymer ?
#
loop_
_entity_poly.entity_id
_entity_poly.type
_entity_poly.pdbx_seq_one_letter_code
_entity_poly.pdbx_strand_id
1 'polypeptide(L)'
;MLTGLNHLTLAVADLPASIAFYRDLLGFRLEARWDQGAYLELGSLWLCLSREPQCGGPAADYTHYAFGIAAADFARFAAQLRAHGVREWKQNRSEGDSFYFLDPDGHRL
;
A
#
# COMPACT_ATOMS: atom_id res chain seq x y z
N MET A 1 3.96 -22.89 -17.02
CA MET A 1 2.76 -22.81 -16.16
C MET A 1 3.00 -21.72 -15.12
N LEU A 2 1.98 -20.94 -14.71
CA LEU A 2 2.12 -19.88 -13.70
C LEU A 2 2.07 -20.46 -12.27
N THR A 3 2.72 -19.82 -11.29
CA THR A 3 2.88 -20.35 -9.92
C THR A 3 2.32 -19.46 -8.80
N GLY A 4 1.87 -18.24 -9.11
CA GLY A 4 1.35 -17.29 -8.12
C GLY A 4 1.66 -15.83 -8.49
N LEU A 5 1.49 -14.93 -7.52
CA LEU A 5 1.93 -13.55 -7.62
C LEU A 5 3.43 -13.48 -7.36
N ASN A 6 4.21 -12.97 -8.32
CA ASN A 6 5.65 -12.83 -8.17
C ASN A 6 6.03 -11.51 -7.47
N HIS A 7 5.45 -10.41 -7.91
CA HIS A 7 5.61 -9.09 -7.31
C HIS A 7 4.43 -8.19 -7.70
N LEU A 8 4.25 -7.09 -6.96
CA LEU A 8 3.37 -5.98 -7.29
C LEU A 8 4.24 -4.75 -7.56
N THR A 9 4.00 -4.04 -8.67
CA THR A 9 4.68 -2.77 -8.97
C THR A 9 3.68 -1.64 -8.96
N LEU A 10 3.97 -0.58 -8.21
CA LEU A 10 3.16 0.64 -8.14
C LEU A 10 3.97 1.83 -8.66
N ALA A 11 3.37 2.60 -9.57
CA ALA A 11 3.90 3.88 -10.01
C ALA A 11 3.70 4.93 -8.90
N VAL A 12 4.76 5.65 -8.54
CA VAL A 12 4.75 6.66 -7.46
C VAL A 12 5.37 7.98 -7.91
N ALA A 13 4.73 9.11 -7.62
CA ALA A 13 5.23 10.42 -8.01
C ALA A 13 6.38 10.87 -7.10
N ASP A 14 6.21 10.68 -5.79
CA ASP A 14 7.17 11.00 -4.74
C ASP A 14 7.69 9.72 -4.07
N LEU A 15 8.78 9.18 -4.62
CA LEU A 15 9.41 7.95 -4.12
C LEU A 15 9.77 8.02 -2.61
N PRO A 16 10.41 9.09 -2.09
CA PRO A 16 10.61 9.25 -0.65
C PRO A 16 9.33 9.14 0.19
N ALA A 17 8.25 9.81 -0.23
CA ALA A 17 6.97 9.78 0.50
C ALA A 17 6.35 8.37 0.50
N SER A 18 6.35 7.69 -0.66
CA SER A 18 5.79 6.34 -0.78
C SER A 18 6.65 5.31 -0.02
N ILE A 19 7.98 5.42 -0.04
CA ILE A 19 8.84 4.58 0.82
C ILE A 19 8.50 4.78 2.29
N ALA A 20 8.36 6.03 2.77
CA ALA A 20 8.01 6.29 4.17
C ALA A 20 6.63 5.70 4.53
N PHE A 21 5.65 5.83 3.64
CA PHE A 21 4.32 5.25 3.84
C PHE A 21 4.37 3.72 3.98
N TYR A 22 4.94 3.02 2.99
CA TYR A 22 4.97 1.55 3.01
C TYR A 22 5.88 0.99 4.11
N ARG A 23 7.04 1.63 4.36
CA ARG A 23 7.99 1.17 5.38
C ARG A 23 7.55 1.52 6.79
N ASP A 24 7.30 2.80 7.06
CA ASP A 24 7.15 3.30 8.43
C ASP A 24 5.71 3.14 8.93
N LEU A 25 4.72 3.31 8.06
CA LEU A 25 3.31 3.23 8.46
C LEU A 25 2.73 1.82 8.25
N LEU A 26 3.02 1.17 7.14
CA LEU A 26 2.51 -0.18 6.84
C LEU A 26 3.46 -1.33 7.26
N GLY A 27 4.69 -1.01 7.68
CA GLY A 27 5.61 -1.98 8.25
C GLY A 27 6.33 -2.89 7.23
N PHE A 28 6.38 -2.51 5.96
CA PHE A 28 7.17 -3.24 4.97
C PHE A 28 8.67 -3.10 5.27
N ARG A 29 9.44 -4.16 5.03
CA ARG A 29 10.89 -4.10 5.09
C ARG A 29 11.44 -3.53 3.78
N LEU A 30 12.20 -2.45 3.84
CA LEU A 30 12.89 -1.89 2.67
C LEU A 30 14.16 -2.71 2.39
N GLU A 31 14.22 -3.35 1.21
CA GLU A 31 15.37 -4.17 0.77
C GLU A 31 16.41 -3.35 0.02
N ALA A 32 15.95 -2.53 -0.92
CA ALA A 32 16.80 -1.75 -1.78
C ALA A 32 16.11 -0.45 -2.20
N ARG A 33 16.90 0.58 -2.45
CA ARG A 33 16.46 1.86 -2.99
C ARG A 33 17.47 2.36 -4.01
N TRP A 34 16.98 2.92 -5.10
CA TRP A 34 17.74 3.64 -6.12
C TRP A 34 16.98 4.89 -6.55
N ASP A 35 17.55 5.68 -7.48
CA ASP A 35 16.99 6.98 -7.88
C ASP A 35 15.59 6.91 -8.49
N GLN A 36 15.24 5.76 -9.07
CA GLN A 36 14.01 5.53 -9.82
C GLN A 36 13.10 4.49 -9.16
N GLY A 37 13.41 4.01 -7.96
CA GLY A 37 12.54 3.04 -7.30
C GLY A 37 13.06 2.45 -6.01
N ALA A 38 12.26 1.53 -5.47
CA ALA A 38 12.59 0.77 -4.28
C ALA A 38 11.96 -0.62 -4.32
N TYR A 39 12.61 -1.56 -3.66
CA TYR A 39 12.08 -2.89 -3.36
C TYR A 39 11.79 -3.01 -1.88
N LEU A 40 10.58 -3.49 -1.57
CA LEU A 40 10.12 -3.74 -0.23
C LEU A 40 9.49 -5.14 -0.11
N GLU A 41 9.46 -5.67 1.11
CA GLU A 41 8.89 -6.97 1.43
C GLU A 41 7.87 -6.88 2.57
N LEU A 42 6.74 -7.59 2.43
CA LEU A 42 5.77 -7.85 3.51
C LEU A 42 5.38 -9.33 3.49
N GLY A 43 5.92 -10.12 4.42
CA GLY A 43 5.76 -11.57 4.37
C GLY A 43 6.38 -12.13 3.09
N SER A 44 5.59 -12.75 2.22
CA SER A 44 6.04 -13.24 0.91
C SER A 44 5.77 -12.27 -0.24
N LEU A 45 5.14 -11.12 0.02
CA LEU A 45 4.87 -10.13 -1.03
C LEU A 45 6.13 -9.31 -1.30
N TRP A 46 6.57 -9.34 -2.55
CA TRP A 46 7.57 -8.43 -3.08
C TRP A 46 6.87 -7.21 -3.73
N LEU A 47 7.08 -6.02 -3.15
CA LEU A 47 6.58 -4.75 -3.64
C LEU A 47 7.71 -3.96 -4.31
N CYS A 48 7.45 -3.49 -5.53
CA CYS A 48 8.27 -2.54 -6.25
C CYS A 48 7.56 -1.18 -6.28
N LEU A 49 8.25 -0.13 -5.85
CA LEU A 49 7.85 1.25 -6.11
C LEU A 49 8.65 1.77 -7.30
N SER A 50 7.98 2.14 -8.38
CA SER A 50 8.59 2.68 -9.60
C SER A 50 8.32 4.18 -9.67
N ARG A 51 9.38 4.99 -9.68
CA ARG A 51 9.23 6.46 -9.69
C ARG A 51 8.73 6.93 -11.05
N GLU A 52 7.56 7.55 -11.05
CA GLU A 52 6.91 8.16 -12.22
C GLU A 52 6.41 9.55 -11.85
N PRO A 53 7.21 10.62 -12.00
CA PRO A 53 6.86 11.96 -11.54
C PRO A 53 5.61 12.58 -12.18
N GLN A 54 5.14 11.97 -13.27
CA GLN A 54 3.98 12.42 -14.05
C GLN A 54 2.74 11.57 -13.75
N CYS A 55 2.82 10.56 -12.88
CA CYS A 55 1.65 9.76 -12.53
C CYS A 55 0.66 10.65 -11.74
N GLY A 56 -0.60 10.67 -12.20
CA GLY A 56 -1.69 11.43 -11.56
C GLY A 56 -2.50 10.60 -10.58
N GLY A 57 -1.98 9.44 -10.17
CA GLY A 57 -2.74 8.41 -9.47
C GLY A 57 -3.61 7.54 -10.40
N PRO A 58 -4.27 6.50 -9.86
CA PRO A 58 -5.11 5.60 -10.64
C PRO A 58 -6.42 6.27 -11.07
N ALA A 59 -7.06 5.70 -12.11
CA ALA A 59 -8.42 6.08 -12.50
C ALA A 59 -9.42 5.88 -11.35
N ALA A 60 -10.57 6.55 -11.39
CA ALA A 60 -11.65 6.35 -10.41
C ALA A 60 -12.43 5.05 -10.71
N ASP A 61 -11.83 3.89 -10.43
CA ASP A 61 -12.43 2.57 -10.55
C ASP A 61 -12.35 1.80 -9.22
N TYR A 62 -12.59 0.49 -9.25
CA TYR A 62 -12.62 -0.36 -8.05
C TYR A 62 -11.35 -1.20 -7.86
N THR A 63 -10.32 -1.02 -8.71
CA THR A 63 -9.03 -1.69 -8.54
C THR A 63 -8.42 -1.29 -7.21
N HIS A 64 -8.09 -2.27 -6.37
CA HIS A 64 -7.46 -2.07 -5.07
C HIS A 64 -6.60 -3.28 -4.69
N TYR A 65 -5.70 -3.08 -3.72
CA TYR A 65 -4.76 -4.10 -3.25
C TYR A 65 -4.93 -4.30 -1.75
N ALA A 66 -5.50 -5.44 -1.35
CA ALA A 66 -5.77 -5.74 0.06
C ALA A 66 -4.60 -6.49 0.71
N PHE A 67 -4.24 -6.11 1.93
CA PHE A 67 -3.26 -6.81 2.76
C PHE A 67 -3.92 -7.55 3.91
N GLY A 68 -3.41 -8.74 4.23
CA GLY A 68 -3.87 -9.52 5.37
C GLY A 68 -3.40 -8.91 6.69
N ILE A 69 -4.27 -8.93 7.70
CA ILE A 69 -3.95 -8.56 9.07
C ILE A 69 -4.67 -9.52 10.02
N ALA A 70 -4.04 -9.85 11.15
CA ALA A 70 -4.69 -10.66 12.17
C ALA A 70 -5.84 -9.87 12.81
N ALA A 71 -6.94 -10.55 13.15
CA ALA A 71 -8.12 -9.93 13.74
C ALA A 71 -7.80 -9.14 15.04
N ALA A 72 -6.84 -9.63 15.84
CA ALA A 72 -6.40 -8.98 17.07
C ALA A 72 -5.72 -7.61 16.84
N ASP A 73 -5.11 -7.41 15.67
CA ASP A 73 -4.36 -6.18 15.35
C ASP A 73 -5.19 -5.16 14.55
N PHE A 74 -6.31 -5.60 13.97
CA PHE A 74 -7.12 -4.80 13.04
C PHE A 74 -7.54 -3.44 13.61
N ALA A 75 -8.15 -3.43 14.80
CA ALA A 75 -8.67 -2.20 15.40
C ALA A 75 -7.57 -1.19 15.71
N ARG A 76 -6.43 -1.66 16.24
CA ARG A 76 -5.25 -0.84 16.54
C ARG A 76 -4.66 -0.25 15.25
N PHE A 77 -4.54 -1.07 14.21
CA PHE A 77 -3.98 -0.65 12.92
C PHE A 77 -4.85 0.43 12.26
N ALA A 78 -6.16 0.21 12.17
CA ALA A 78 -7.09 1.20 11.63
C ALA A 78 -7.05 2.52 12.42
N ALA A 79 -6.97 2.46 13.76
CA ALA A 79 -6.83 3.66 14.60
C ALA A 79 -5.50 4.39 14.35
N GLN A 80 -4.40 3.67 14.17
CA GLN A 80 -3.10 4.25 13.85
C GLN A 80 -3.13 5.01 12.52
N LEU A 81 -3.71 4.42 11.46
CA LEU A 81 -3.79 5.08 10.15
C LEU A 81 -4.68 6.33 10.20
N ARG A 82 -5.81 6.27 10.92
CA ARG A 82 -6.67 7.45 11.17
C ARG A 82 -5.93 8.56 11.93
N ALA A 83 -5.14 8.22 12.94
CA ALA A 83 -4.35 9.18 13.71
C ALA A 83 -3.26 9.87 12.86
N HIS A 84 -2.75 9.19 11.83
CA HIS A 84 -1.82 9.76 10.84
C HIS A 84 -2.54 10.51 9.70
N GLY A 85 -3.87 10.63 9.75
CA GLY A 85 -4.64 11.36 8.73
C GLY A 85 -4.75 10.66 7.38
N VAL A 86 -4.54 9.34 7.33
CA VAL A 86 -4.71 8.57 6.10
C VAL A 86 -6.18 8.61 5.67
N ARG A 87 -6.41 8.89 4.38
CA ARG A 87 -7.77 9.06 3.83
C ARG A 87 -8.43 7.71 3.57
N GLU A 88 -9.62 7.51 4.12
CA GLU A 88 -10.48 6.38 3.78
C GLU A 88 -11.18 6.62 2.43
N TRP A 89 -11.23 5.62 1.54
CA TRP A 89 -11.92 5.73 0.24
C TRP A 89 -13.23 4.96 0.18
N LYS A 90 -13.50 4.09 1.15
CA LYS A 90 -14.74 3.31 1.24
C LYS A 90 -15.05 2.91 2.68
N GLN A 91 -16.33 2.91 3.02
CA GLN A 91 -16.81 2.30 4.26
C GLN A 91 -17.06 0.80 4.05
N ASN A 92 -16.58 -0.04 4.98
CA ASN A 92 -16.82 -1.48 4.89
C ASN A 92 -18.31 -1.84 4.98
N ARG A 93 -18.73 -2.77 4.12
CA ARG A 93 -20.10 -3.31 4.06
C ARG A 93 -20.11 -4.82 3.75
N SER A 94 -18.94 -5.44 3.66
CA SER A 94 -18.77 -6.87 3.37
C SER A 94 -18.45 -7.65 4.63
N GLU A 95 -18.52 -8.98 4.54
CA GLU A 95 -18.07 -9.89 5.59
C GLU A 95 -16.56 -9.73 5.83
N GLY A 96 -16.17 -9.80 7.09
CA GLY A 96 -14.79 -9.58 7.54
C GLY A 96 -14.47 -8.11 7.79
N ASP A 97 -13.60 -7.88 8.75
CA ASP A 97 -13.09 -6.55 9.07
C ASP A 97 -12.21 -6.05 7.91
N SER A 98 -12.56 -4.89 7.34
CA SER A 98 -11.80 -4.24 6.27
C SER A 98 -11.69 -2.75 6.52
N PHE A 99 -10.51 -2.19 6.27
CA PHE A 99 -10.23 -0.77 6.36
C PHE A 99 -9.69 -0.33 5.00
N TYR A 100 -10.43 0.51 4.29
CA TYR A 100 -10.14 0.91 2.91
C TYR A 100 -9.50 2.30 2.90
N PHE A 101 -8.23 2.39 2.51
CA PHE A 101 -7.44 3.62 2.62
C PHE A 101 -6.60 3.91 1.38
N LEU A 102 -6.19 5.16 1.23
CA LEU A 102 -5.36 5.59 0.11
C LEU A 102 -3.89 5.68 0.53
N ASP A 103 -3.01 5.29 -0.38
CA ASP A 103 -1.60 5.63 -0.29
C ASP A 103 -1.34 7.10 -0.75
N PRO A 104 -0.09 7.60 -0.72
CA PRO A 104 0.23 8.97 -1.12
C PRO A 104 -0.16 9.33 -2.56
N ASP A 105 -0.16 8.36 -3.46
CA ASP A 105 -0.46 8.52 -4.89
C ASP A 105 -1.93 8.20 -5.22
N GLY A 106 -2.74 7.82 -4.22
CA GLY A 106 -4.16 7.50 -4.38
C GLY A 106 -4.43 6.07 -4.85
N HIS A 107 -3.44 5.18 -4.80
CA HIS A 107 -3.67 3.74 -4.91
C HIS A 107 -4.58 3.29 -3.79
N ARG A 108 -5.61 2.53 -4.15
CA ARG A 108 -6.61 2.02 -3.21
C ARG A 108 -6.07 0.77 -2.54
N LEU A 109 -5.97 0.83 -1.21
CA LEU A 109 -5.55 -0.26 -0.32
C LEU A 109 -6.72 -0.65 0.60
#